data_AF-A0A0A0EK08-F1
#
_entry.id   AF-A0A0A0EK08-F1
#
_cell.length_a   1.000
_cell.length_b   1.000
_cell.length_c   1.000
_cell.angle_alpha   90.00
_cell.angle_beta   90.00
_cell.angle_gamma   90.00
#
_symmetry.space_group_name_H-M   'P 1'
#
loop_
_entity.id
_entity.type
_entity.pdbx_description
1 polymer ?
#
loop_
_entity_poly.entity_id
_entity_poly.type
_entity_poly.pdbx_seq_one_letter_code
_entity_poly.pdbx_strand_id
1 'polypeptide(L)' 'MFITCSFKSDGSGRAYTYRHELEEPVAPGDRVTVLGPDGVEKIVTVVEVDVDEPAFACKATTGIYQPETSEEQET' A
#
# COMPACT_ATOMS: atom_id res chain seq x y z
N MET A 1 -0.01 4.12 -12.06
CA MET A 1 -0.59 5.13 -11.14
C MET A 1 0.36 5.34 -9.97
N PHE A 2 0.33 6.48 -9.29
CA PHE A 2 1.05 6.65 -8.03
C PHE A 2 0.06 6.69 -6.87
N ILE A 3 0.46 6.10 -5.74
CA ILE A 3 -0.33 6.05 -4.53
C ILE A 3 0.50 6.50 -3.34
N THR A 4 -0.13 7.16 -2.39
CA THR A 4 0.50 7.51 -1.12
C THR A 4 0.06 6.48 -0.08
N CYS A 5 1.02 5.90 0.64
CA CYS A 5 0.76 4.87 1.64
C CYS A 5 1.40 5.23 2.98
N SER A 6 0.76 4.85 4.08
CA SER A 6 1.28 5.04 5.44
C SER A 6 1.48 3.72 6.17
N PHE A 7 2.56 3.66 6.95
CA PHE A 7 2.84 2.57 7.88
C PHE A 7 2.05 2.81 9.17
N LYS A 8 0.86 2.22 9.28
CA LYS A 8 0.01 2.35 10.48
C LYS A 8 0.72 1.95 11.79
N SER A 9 1.70 1.04 11.73
CA SER A 9 2.37 0.51 12.92
C SER A 9 3.55 1.34 13.45
N ASP A 10 4.06 2.33 12.72
CA ASP A 10 5.28 3.05 13.17
C ASP A 10 4.97 4.25 14.09
N GLY A 11 3.70 4.66 14.25
CA GLY A 11 3.30 5.82 15.05
C GLY A 11 3.85 7.17 14.54
N SER A 12 4.68 7.14 13.50
CA SER A 12 5.41 8.29 12.95
C SER A 12 4.56 9.16 12.03
N GLY A 13 3.36 8.70 11.64
CA GLY A 13 2.46 9.41 10.72
C GLY A 13 3.04 9.63 9.33
N ARG A 14 4.18 8.99 9.02
CA ARG A 14 4.87 9.15 7.74
C ARG A 14 4.10 8.43 6.64
N ALA A 15 3.94 9.13 5.54
CA ALA A 15 3.38 8.60 4.31
C ALA A 15 4.44 8.67 3.21
N TYR A 16 4.46 7.67 2.34
CA TYR A 16 5.43 7.51 1.26
C TYR A 16 4.68 7.21 -0.03
N THR A 17 5.17 7.76 -1.13
CA THR A 17 4.61 7.52 -2.46
C THR A 17 5.23 6.28 -3.08
N TYR A 18 4.37 5.41 -3.61
CA TYR A 18 4.73 4.19 -4.32
C TYR A 18 4.11 4.19 -5.70
N ARG A 19 4.79 3.53 -6.63
CA ARG A 19 4.24 3.26 -7.94
C ARG A 19 3.33 2.04 -7.86
N HIS A 20 2.11 2.19 -8.36
CA HIS A 20 1.15 1.11 -8.46
C HIS A 20 1.05 0.65 -9.92
N GLU A 21 1.47 -0.60 -10.16
CA GLU A 21 1.58 -1.22 -11.48
C GLU A 21 0.75 -2.49 -11.62
N LEU A 22 0.00 -2.86 -10.57
CA LEU A 22 -0.87 -4.02 -10.59
C LEU A 22 -2.13 -3.69 -11.41
N GLU A 23 -2.74 -4.72 -11.99
CA GLU A 23 -4.00 -4.57 -12.76
C GLU A 23 -5.19 -4.29 -11.84
N GLU A 24 -5.11 -4.74 -10.60
CA GLU A 24 -6.15 -4.56 -9.58
C GLU A 24 -6.17 -3.11 -9.08
N PRO A 25 -7.32 -2.41 -9.16
CA PRO A 25 -7.41 -1.06 -8.63
C PRO A 25 -7.32 -1.06 -7.10
N VAL A 26 -6.81 0.03 -6.55
CA VAL A 26 -6.73 0.27 -5.10
C VAL A 26 -7.45 1.55 -4.74
N ALA A 27 -7.99 1.61 -3.52
CA ALA A 27 -8.65 2.77 -2.97
C ALA A 27 -8.03 3.17 -1.61
N PRO A 28 -8.21 4.44 -1.17
CA PRO A 28 -7.84 4.84 0.19
C PRO A 28 -8.50 3.93 1.23
N GLY A 29 -7.69 3.40 2.15
CA GLY A 29 -8.10 2.41 3.16
C GLY A 29 -7.68 0.98 2.85
N ASP A 30 -7.42 0.66 1.58
CA ASP A 30 -6.87 -0.64 1.19
C ASP A 30 -5.46 -0.84 1.74
N ARG A 31 -5.03 -2.09 1.75
CA ARG A 31 -3.68 -2.47 2.16
C ARG A 31 -2.94 -3.07 0.99
N VAL A 32 -1.69 -2.67 0.83
CA VAL A 32 -0.79 -3.18 -0.21
C VAL A 32 0.52 -3.60 0.41
N THR A 33 1.24 -4.50 -0.25
CA THR A 33 2.59 -4.88 0.13
C THR A 33 3.62 -4.05 -0.63
N VAL A 34 4.70 -3.67 0.04
CA VAL A 34 5.82 -2.92 -0.51
C VAL A 34 7.14 -3.52 -0.04
N LEU A 35 8.19 -3.45 -0.86
CA LEU A 35 9.52 -3.92 -0.48
C LEU A 35 10.28 -2.87 0.36
N GLY A 36 10.53 -3.21 1.62
CA GLY A 36 11.31 -2.39 2.55
C GLY A 36 12.75 -2.14 2.09
N PRO A 37 13.45 -1.17 2.69
CA PRO A 37 14.88 -0.96 2.43
C PRO A 37 15.74 -2.16 2.87
N ASP A 38 15.24 -2.90 3.85
CA ASP A 38 15.79 -4.13 4.41
C ASP A 38 15.55 -5.38 3.53
N GLY A 39 14.85 -5.23 2.39
CA GLY A 39 14.50 -6.34 1.51
C GLY A 39 13.34 -7.20 2.02
N VAL A 40 12.69 -6.78 3.11
CA VAL A 40 11.53 -7.46 3.69
C VAL A 40 10.24 -6.78 3.22
N GLU A 41 9.24 -7.57 2.85
CA GLU A 41 7.92 -7.04 2.49
C GLU A 41 7.20 -6.47 3.71
N LYS A 42 6.56 -5.32 3.53
CA LYS A 42 5.80 -4.63 4.57
C LYS A 42 4.41 -4.31 4.05
N ILE A 43 3.42 -4.46 4.92
CA ILE A 43 2.04 -4.09 4.63
C ILE A 43 1.86 -2.62 4.99
N VAL A 44 1.39 -1.83 4.03
CA VAL A 44 1.09 -0.40 4.20
C VAL A 44 -0.36 -0.13 3.84
N THR A 45 -0.93 0.92 4.43
CA THR A 45 -2.30 1.35 4.12
C THR A 45 -2.26 2.46 3.08
N VAL A 46 -3.04 2.32 2.01
CA VAL A 46 -3.24 3.36 0.99
C VAL A 46 -4.00 4.51 1.64
N VAL A 47 -3.47 5.72 1.54
CA VAL A 47 -4.11 6.95 2.04
C VAL A 47 -4.62 7.84 0.92
N GLU A 48 -3.96 7.81 -0.25
CA GLU A 48 -4.34 8.61 -1.42
C GLU A 48 -3.96 7.87 -2.70
N VAL A 49 -4.76 8.05 -3.75
CA VAL A 49 -4.61 7.41 -5.06
C VAL A 49 -4.59 8.47 -6.15
N ASP A 50 -4.12 8.11 -7.35
CA ASP A 50 -4.00 9.03 -8.49
C ASP A 50 -3.21 10.32 -8.17
N VAL A 51 -2.13 10.18 -7.39
CA VAL A 51 -1.25 11.32 -7.10
C VAL A 51 -0.29 11.58 -8.28
N ASP A 52 0.15 12.83 -8.41
CA ASP A 52 1.15 13.21 -9.41
C ASP A 52 2.45 12.40 -9.27
N GLU A 53 3.13 12.17 -10.41
CA GLU A 53 4.43 11.52 -10.41
C GLU A 53 5.45 12.37 -9.62
N PRO A 54 6.06 11.82 -8.56
CA PRO A 54 7.05 12.56 -7.80
C PRO A 54 8.36 12.70 -8.60
N ALA A 55 9.12 13.77 -8.32
CA ALA A 55 10.38 14.08 -8.99
C ALA A 55 11.53 13.06 -8.73
N PHE A 56 11.25 11.96 -8.03
CA PHE A 56 12.20 10.90 -7.68
C PHE A 56 11.62 9.53 -8.00
N ALA A 57 12.49 8.57 -8.32
CA ALA A 57 12.09 7.20 -8.61
C ALA A 57 11.45 6.55 -7.37
N CYS A 58 10.17 6.20 -7.48
CA CYS A 58 9.45 5.47 -6.44
C CYS A 58 9.58 3.95 -6.62
N LYS A 59 9.62 3.24 -5.50
CA LYS A 59 9.48 1.77 -5.51
C LYS A 59 8.05 1.39 -5.90
N ALA A 60 7.92 0.24 -6.55
CA ALA A 60 6.61 -0.34 -6.87
C ALA A 60 6.01 -1.08 -5.67
N THR A 61 4.68 -1.14 -5.62
CA THR A 61 3.96 -2.11 -4.78
C THR A 61 4.23 -3.54 -5.25
N THR A 62 4.42 -4.47 -4.33
CA THR A 62 4.69 -5.89 -4.64
C THR A 62 3.42 -6.74 -4.73
N GLY A 63 2.29 -6.27 -4.18
CA GLY A 63 1.03 -7.00 -4.19
C GLY A 63 -0.11 -6.22 -3.52
N ILE A 64 -1.34 -6.72 -3.69
CA ILE A 64 -2.51 -6.30 -2.92
C ILE A 64 -2.60 -7.18 -1.67
N TYR A 65 -2.71 -6.56 -0.49
CA TYR A 65 -2.99 -7.30 0.73
C TYR A 65 -4.50 -7.34 0.94
N GLN A 66 -5.08 -8.49 0.61
CA GLN A 66 -6.44 -8.82 1.04
C GLN A 66 -6.32 -9.51 2.40
N PRO A 67 -6.85 -8.94 3.51
CA PRO A 67 -7.05 -9.75 4.68
C PRO A 67 -7.97 -10.88 4.23
N GLU A 68 -7.58 -12.13 4.48
CA GLU A 68 -8.49 -13.26 4.34
C GLU A 68 -9.74 -12.86 5.10
N THR A 69 -10.83 -12.57 4.39
CA THR A 69 -12.10 -12.31 5.03
C THR A 69 -12.34 -13.56 5.85
N SER A 70 -12.17 -13.47 7.17
CA SER A 70 -12.82 -14.41 8.08
C SER A 70 -14.28 -14.17 7.85
N GLU A 71 -14.80 -14.89 6.86
CA GLU A 71 -16.20 -15.19 6.69
C GLU A 71 -16.55 -16.03 7.91
N GLU A 72 -16.73 -15.34 9.04
CA GLU A 72 -17.47 -15.88 10.16
C GLU A 72 -18.91 -15.97 9.64
N GLN A 73 -19.17 -17.10 8.97
CA GLN A 73 -20.50 -17.64 8.77
C GLN A 73 -21.08 -17.86 10.16
N GLU A 74 -21.71 -16.83 10.74
CA GLU A 74 -22.61 -17.05 11.85
C GLU A 74 -23.97 -17.48 11.27
N THR A 75 -24.28 -18.74 11.55
CA THR A 75 -25.51 -19.49 11.24
C THR A 75 -26.74 -18.91 11.90
#